data_AF-A0A847S351-F1
#
_entry.id   AF-A0A847S351-F1
#
_cell.length_a   1.000
_cell.length_b   1.000
_cell.length_c   1.000
_cell.angle_alpha   90.00
_cell.angle_beta   90.00
_cell.angle_gamma   90.00
#
_symmetry.space_group_name_H-M   'P 1'
#
loop_
_entity.id
_entity.type
_entity.pdbx_description
1 polymer ?
#
loop_
_entity_poly.entity_id
_entity_poly.type
_entity_poly.pdbx_seq_one_letter_code
_entity_poly.pdbx_strand_id
1 'polypeptide(L)'
;MITLLFTTSYHPLSAVIRATTWSRWSHVALQAGDMIIEAAAPGGVVKRKLADAIQHARDHELVQLPCRNPIKVLQAASSQIGKRYDYSAIVGLWLHRDWQDDHRWFCSELIAWAFQEAGEPLFRPDAVRRITPQHLYLLPPATQPTAV
;
A
#
# COMPACT_ATOMS: atom_id res chain seq x y z
N MET A 1 -10.99 11.36 -4.53
CA MET A 1 -10.84 10.39 -3.42
C MET A 1 -10.33 9.09 -4.00
N ILE A 2 -9.58 8.32 -3.21
CA ILE A 2 -9.11 6.98 -3.59
C ILE A 2 -9.21 6.05 -2.39
N THR A 3 -9.54 4.79 -2.61
CA THR A 3 -9.74 3.83 -1.52
C THR A 3 -8.53 2.90 -1.41
N LEU A 4 -8.03 2.73 -0.20
CA LEU A 4 -7.02 1.75 0.15
C LEU A 4 -7.66 0.62 0.95
N LEU A 5 -7.31 -0.60 0.59
CA LEU A 5 -7.67 -1.80 1.34
C LEU A 5 -6.50 -2.16 2.25
N PHE A 6 -6.70 -2.05 3.55
CA PHE A 6 -5.78 -2.57 4.56
C PHE A 6 -6.18 -3.99 4.91
N THR A 7 -5.21 -4.90 5.00
CA THR A 7 -5.47 -6.28 5.40
C THR A 7 -4.44 -6.82 6.39
N THR A 8 -4.89 -7.80 7.16
CA THR A 8 -4.05 -8.67 7.97
C THR A 8 -4.25 -10.10 7.53
N SER A 9 -3.16 -10.87 7.37
CA SER A 9 -3.23 -12.30 7.02
C SER A 9 -2.81 -13.20 8.19
N TYR A 10 -3.10 -14.50 8.07
CA TYR A 10 -2.69 -15.54 9.01
C TYR A 10 -1.23 -15.97 8.85
N HIS A 11 -0.53 -15.49 7.82
CA HIS A 11 0.85 -15.91 7.56
C HIS A 11 1.81 -15.41 8.64
N PRO A 12 2.86 -16.19 8.97
CA PRO A 12 3.86 -15.79 9.99
C PRO A 12 4.52 -14.45 9.64
N LEU A 13 4.69 -14.17 8.35
CA LEU A 13 5.19 -12.88 7.87
C LEU A 13 4.31 -11.70 8.31
N SER A 14 2.98 -11.86 8.29
CA SER A 14 2.05 -10.81 8.75
C SER A 14 2.24 -10.51 10.24
N ALA A 15 2.49 -11.52 11.07
CA ALA A 15 2.79 -11.33 12.48
C ALA A 15 4.11 -10.56 12.69
N VAL A 16 5.16 -10.88 11.93
CA VAL A 16 6.46 -10.19 12.00
C VAL A 16 6.32 -8.72 11.57
N ILE A 17 5.63 -8.45 10.46
CA ILE A 17 5.41 -7.07 9.98
C ILE A 17 4.67 -6.27 11.05
N ARG A 18 3.57 -6.79 11.59
CA ARG A 18 2.78 -6.09 12.62
C ARG A 18 3.58 -5.80 13.88
N ALA A 19 4.36 -6.78 14.36
CA ALA A 19 5.21 -6.61 15.54
C ALA A 19 6.30 -5.56 15.35
N THR A 20 6.87 -5.45 14.16
CA THR A 20 8.04 -4.60 13.88
C THR A 20 7.67 -3.20 13.38
N THR A 21 6.45 -3.04 12.86
CA THR A 21 5.89 -1.76 12.43
C THR A 21 4.95 -1.15 13.46
N TRP A 22 4.72 -1.83 14.60
CA TRP A 22 3.66 -1.52 15.58
C TRP A 22 2.31 -1.23 14.92
N SER A 23 2.02 -1.98 13.86
CA SER A 23 0.86 -1.78 13.01
C SER A 23 -0.19 -2.83 13.32
N ARG A 24 -1.47 -2.45 13.27
CA ARG A 24 -2.55 -3.44 13.17
C ARG A 24 -2.48 -4.17 11.83
N TRP A 25 -2.06 -3.47 10.78
CA TRP A 25 -2.11 -3.91 9.38
C TRP A 25 -0.76 -4.43 8.91
N SER A 26 -0.76 -5.62 8.29
CA SER A 26 0.44 -6.18 7.67
C SER A 26 0.58 -5.82 6.19
N HIS A 27 -0.51 -5.42 5.55
CA HIS A 27 -0.56 -5.25 4.10
C HIS A 27 -1.56 -4.17 3.70
N VAL A 28 -1.32 -3.56 2.54
CA VAL A 28 -2.17 -2.53 1.97
C VAL A 28 -2.21 -2.66 0.44
N ALA A 29 -3.38 -2.39 -0.14
CA ALA A 29 -3.62 -2.43 -1.56
C ALA A 29 -4.43 -1.22 -2.01
N LEU A 30 -4.34 -0.89 -3.29
CA LEU A 30 -5.04 0.25 -3.89
C LEU A 30 -6.26 -0.24 -4.68
N GLN A 31 -7.45 0.26 -4.35
CA GLN A 31 -8.69 -0.18 -4.98
C GLN A 31 -8.91 0.50 -6.33
N ALA A 32 -9.18 -0.31 -7.36
CA ALA A 32 -9.45 0.05 -8.74
C ALA A 32 -10.78 -0.58 -9.20
N GLY A 33 -11.90 -0.04 -8.70
CA GLY A 33 -13.24 -0.64 -8.89
C GLY A 33 -13.36 -1.95 -8.10
N ASP A 34 -13.73 -3.03 -8.80
CA ASP A 34 -13.82 -4.39 -8.22
C ASP A 34 -12.46 -5.11 -8.13
N MET A 35 -11.40 -4.45 -8.58
CA MET A 35 -10.04 -4.97 -8.56
C MET A 35 -9.21 -4.17 -7.55
N ILE A 36 -8.12 -4.77 -7.11
CA ILE A 36 -7.07 -4.09 -6.35
C ILE A 36 -5.73 -4.24 -7.05
N ILE A 37 -4.86 -3.27 -6.84
CA ILE A 37 -3.46 -3.29 -7.25
C ILE A 37 -2.63 -3.34 -5.97
N GLU A 38 -1.78 -4.36 -5.86
CA GLU A 38 -0.95 -4.57 -4.68
C GLU A 38 0.41 -5.12 -5.07
N ALA A 39 1.44 -4.79 -4.27
CA ALA A 39 2.66 -5.57 -4.26
C ALA A 39 2.51 -6.66 -3.20
N ALA A 40 2.43 -7.93 -3.59
CA ALA A 40 2.25 -9.07 -2.67
C ALA A 40 3.30 -10.15 -2.91
N ALA A 41 3.84 -10.73 -1.83
CA ALA A 41 4.70 -11.91 -1.93
C ALA A 41 3.84 -13.17 -2.17
N PRO A 42 4.23 -14.11 -3.05
CA PRO A 42 5.47 -14.14 -3.83
C PRO A 42 5.40 -13.46 -5.21
N GLY A 43 4.22 -13.01 -5.64
CA GLY A 43 3.91 -12.63 -7.02
C GLY A 43 4.43 -11.27 -7.51
N GLY A 44 4.82 -10.36 -6.61
CA GLY A 44 5.19 -9.00 -7.00
C GLY A 44 3.98 -8.08 -7.11
N VAL A 45 4.06 -7.09 -7.99
CA VAL A 45 2.95 -6.18 -8.25
C VAL A 45 1.93 -6.88 -9.13
N VAL A 46 0.74 -7.11 -8.58
CA VAL A 46 -0.32 -7.86 -9.23
C VAL A 46 -1.64 -7.12 -9.13
N LYS A 47 -2.55 -7.47 -10.04
CA LYS A 47 -3.94 -7.07 -10.01
C LYS A 47 -4.81 -8.27 -9.68
N ARG A 48 -5.66 -8.17 -8.66
CA ARG A 48 -6.58 -9.25 -8.25
C ARG A 48 -7.95 -8.69 -7.89
N LYS A 49 -8.94 -9.56 -7.73
CA LYS A 49 -10.28 -9.13 -7.31
C LYS A 49 -10.25 -8.68 -5.85
N LEU A 50 -10.97 -7.60 -5.57
CA LEU A 50 -11.17 -7.10 -4.21
C LEU A 50 -11.81 -8.15 -3.30
N ALA A 51 -12.86 -8.82 -3.81
CA ALA A 51 -13.57 -9.87 -3.08
C ALA A 51 -12.62 -11.01 -2.65
N ASP A 52 -11.76 -11.47 -3.57
CA ASP A 52 -10.78 -12.52 -3.27
C ASP A 52 -9.79 -12.07 -2.21
N ALA A 53 -9.34 -10.81 -2.24
CA ALA A 53 -8.41 -10.28 -1.25
C ALA A 53 -9.04 -10.18 0.14
N ILE A 54 -10.30 -9.75 0.24
CA ILE A 54 -11.06 -9.69 1.48
C ILE A 54 -11.31 -11.09 2.04
N GLN A 55 -11.72 -12.04 1.20
CA GLN A 55 -12.04 -13.41 1.62
C GLN A 55 -10.85 -14.13 2.25
N HIS A 56 -9.63 -13.86 1.79
CA HIS A 56 -8.41 -14.48 2.29
C HIS A 56 -7.76 -13.67 3.44
N ALA A 57 -8.30 -12.50 3.79
CA ALA A 57 -7.83 -11.70 4.90
C ALA A 57 -8.43 -12.19 6.23
N ARG A 58 -7.63 -12.16 7.28
CA ARG A 58 -8.10 -12.34 8.65
C ARG A 58 -8.94 -11.15 9.12
N ASP A 59 -8.48 -9.97 8.76
CA ASP A 59 -9.05 -8.68 9.13
C ASP A 59 -8.80 -7.71 7.99
N HIS A 60 -9.76 -6.83 7.72
CA HIS A 60 -9.66 -5.89 6.61
C HIS A 60 -10.38 -4.58 6.93
N GLU A 61 -9.90 -3.48 6.34
CA GLU A 61 -10.53 -2.17 6.44
C GLU A 61 -10.33 -1.40 5.13
N LEU A 62 -11.40 -0.77 4.64
CA LEU A 62 -11.35 0.12 3.48
C LEU A 62 -11.28 1.56 3.99
N VAL A 63 -10.18 2.24 3.70
CA VAL A 63 -9.96 3.63 4.10
C VAL A 63 -9.89 4.49 2.85
N GLN A 64 -10.66 5.57 2.82
CA GLN A 64 -10.61 6.54 1.74
C GLN A 64 -9.60 7.63 2.08
N LEU A 65 -8.72 7.95 1.14
CA LEU A 65 -7.79 9.07 1.24
C LEU A 65 -8.21 10.21 0.29
N PRO A 66 -7.99 11.47 0.69
CA PRO A 66 -8.12 12.60 -0.22
C PRO A 66 -7.12 12.42 -1.36
N CYS A 67 -7.61 12.56 -2.59
CA CYS A 67 -6.81 12.44 -3.80
C CYS A 67 -7.53 13.24 -4.88
N ARG A 68 -6.83 14.21 -5.49
CA ARG A 68 -7.36 15.11 -6.51
C ARG A 68 -7.50 14.36 -7.84
N ASN A 69 -6.51 13.54 -8.19
CA ASN A 69 -6.53 12.76 -9.42
C ASN A 69 -6.32 11.25 -9.17
N PRO A 70 -7.38 10.53 -8.74
CA PRO A 70 -7.30 9.10 -8.48
C PRO A 70 -6.92 8.29 -9.73
N ILE A 71 -7.28 8.77 -10.92
CA ILE A 71 -6.96 8.09 -12.19
C ILE A 71 -5.44 8.06 -12.41
N LYS A 72 -4.73 9.16 -12.18
CA LYS A 72 -3.27 9.19 -12.31
C LYS A 72 -2.57 8.26 -11.33
N VAL A 73 -3.02 8.23 -10.07
CA VAL A 73 -2.48 7.30 -9.06
C VAL A 73 -2.71 5.86 -9.48
N LEU A 74 -3.92 5.53 -9.95
CA LEU A 74 -4.26 4.20 -10.45
C LEU A 74 -3.42 3.80 -11.67
N GLN A 75 -3.19 4.73 -12.60
CA GLN A 75 -2.36 4.52 -13.78
C GLN A 75 -0.90 4.28 -13.40
N ALA A 76 -0.34 5.09 -12.50
CA ALA A 76 1.01 4.91 -11.98
C ALA A 76 1.16 3.53 -11.30
N ALA A 77 0.26 3.17 -10.39
CA ALA A 77 0.28 1.87 -9.74
C ALA A 77 0.14 0.71 -10.76
N SER A 78 -0.73 0.87 -11.77
CA SER A 78 -0.93 -0.14 -12.82
C SER A 78 0.30 -0.31 -13.71
N SER A 79 1.08 0.74 -13.94
CA SER A 79 2.29 0.67 -14.77
C SER A 79 3.40 -0.17 -14.13
N GLN A 80 3.28 -0.47 -12.83
CA GLN A 80 4.23 -1.29 -12.09
C GLN A 80 3.86 -2.78 -12.07
N ILE A 81 2.70 -3.17 -12.61
CA ILE A 81 2.26 -4.58 -12.65
C ILE A 81 3.32 -5.45 -13.33
N GLY A 82 3.65 -6.57 -12.69
CA GLY A 82 4.70 -7.51 -13.13
C GLY A 82 6.08 -7.24 -12.54
N LYS A 83 6.30 -6.09 -11.88
CA LYS A 83 7.55 -5.87 -11.12
C LYS A 83 7.61 -6.77 -9.89
N ARG A 84 8.84 -7.11 -9.48
CA ARG A 84 9.11 -8.10 -8.43
C ARG A 84 8.73 -7.59 -7.04
N TYR A 85 8.32 -8.53 -6.19
CA TYR A 85 8.12 -8.23 -4.77
C TYR A 85 9.46 -8.03 -4.08
N ASP A 86 9.48 -7.11 -3.12
CA ASP A 86 10.67 -6.94 -2.32
C ASP A 86 10.79 -7.94 -1.16
N TYR A 87 11.54 -9.01 -1.38
CA TYR A 87 11.89 -9.97 -0.32
C TYR A 87 13.01 -9.47 0.61
N SER A 88 13.80 -8.47 0.21
CA SER A 88 14.84 -7.90 1.07
C SER A 88 14.22 -7.14 2.26
N ALA A 89 13.03 -6.55 2.07
CA ALA A 89 12.22 -5.98 3.15
C ALA A 89 11.76 -7.02 4.18
N ILE A 90 11.66 -8.30 3.80
CA ILE A 90 11.24 -9.41 4.69
C ILE A 90 12.44 -10.02 5.43
N VAL A 91 13.57 -10.24 4.73
CA VAL A 91 14.72 -11.00 5.26
C VAL A 91 15.74 -10.11 5.98
N GLY A 92 15.75 -8.80 5.69
CA GLY A 92 16.55 -7.80 6.38
C GLY A 92 15.64 -6.66 6.84
N LEU A 93 15.08 -6.78 8.03
CA LEU A 93 14.28 -5.75 8.67
C LEU A 93 15.05 -4.41 8.75
N TRP A 94 14.88 -3.55 7.73
CA TRP A 94 15.05 -2.09 7.78
C TRP A 94 16.46 -1.48 7.93
N LEU A 95 17.42 -1.78 7.05
CA LEU A 95 18.66 -0.99 6.97
C LEU A 95 18.88 -0.41 5.56
N HIS A 96 18.82 0.93 5.46
CA HIS A 96 19.21 1.75 4.31
C HIS A 96 18.46 1.55 2.97
N ARG A 97 17.13 1.50 3.00
CA ARG A 97 16.32 1.48 1.77
C ARG A 97 15.95 2.89 1.30
N ASP A 98 15.92 3.10 -0.02
CA ASP A 98 15.25 4.21 -0.68
C ASP A 98 13.92 3.69 -1.23
N TRP A 99 12.80 4.17 -0.68
CA TRP A 99 11.46 3.73 -1.09
C TRP A 99 11.06 4.24 -2.48
N GLN A 100 11.86 5.15 -3.06
CA GLN A 100 11.68 5.62 -4.44
C GLN A 100 12.32 4.69 -5.48
N ASP A 101 13.06 3.65 -5.06
CA ASP A 101 13.60 2.63 -5.97
C ASP A 101 12.45 1.81 -6.58
N ASP A 102 12.25 1.99 -7.90
CA ASP A 102 11.13 1.41 -8.61
C ASP A 102 11.36 -0.05 -9.05
N HIS A 103 12.51 -0.66 -8.77
CA HIS A 103 12.82 -2.00 -9.25
C HIS A 103 12.08 -3.12 -8.51
N ARG A 104 11.63 -2.85 -7.28
CA ARG A 104 11.05 -3.84 -6.37
C ARG A 104 10.17 -3.15 -5.34
N TRP A 105 8.94 -3.63 -5.17
CA TRP A 105 7.95 -2.92 -4.37
C TRP A 105 7.60 -3.65 -3.08
N PHE A 106 7.58 -2.91 -1.97
CA PHE A 106 6.80 -3.24 -0.79
C PHE A 106 5.40 -2.62 -0.90
N CYS A 107 4.39 -3.25 -0.30
CA CYS A 107 2.98 -2.94 -0.53
C CYS A 107 2.64 -1.46 -0.31
N SER A 108 3.10 -0.87 0.79
CA SER A 108 2.90 0.55 1.12
C SER A 108 3.79 1.51 0.35
N GLU A 109 4.98 1.07 -0.08
CA GLU A 109 5.90 1.89 -0.88
C GLU A 109 5.33 2.11 -2.29
N LEU A 110 4.75 1.07 -2.90
CA LEU A 110 4.08 1.17 -4.20
C LEU A 110 3.01 2.26 -4.19
N ILE A 111 2.20 2.32 -3.12
CA ILE A 111 1.11 3.30 -2.99
C ILE A 111 1.70 4.70 -2.88
N ALA A 112 2.66 4.91 -1.97
CA ALA A 112 3.25 6.22 -1.79
C ALA A 112 3.96 6.73 -3.06
N TRP A 113 4.67 5.84 -3.77
CA TRP A 113 5.29 6.15 -5.04
C TRP A 113 4.25 6.51 -6.10
N ALA A 114 3.15 5.75 -6.21
CA ALA A 114 2.09 6.06 -7.17
C ALA A 114 1.45 7.44 -6.93
N PHE A 115 1.33 7.87 -5.67
CA PHE A 115 0.89 9.22 -5.30
C PHE A 115 1.93 10.29 -5.67
N GLN A 116 3.22 10.02 -5.46
CA GLN A 116 4.30 10.91 -5.87
C GLN A 116 4.31 11.12 -7.39
N GLU A 117 4.23 10.05 -8.17
CA GLU A 117 4.17 10.11 -9.64
C GLU A 117 2.92 10.83 -10.16
N ALA A 118 1.80 10.73 -9.43
CA ALA A 118 0.59 11.48 -9.75
C ALA A 118 0.71 12.99 -9.46
N GLY A 119 1.80 13.44 -8.83
CA GLY A 119 2.03 14.83 -8.41
C GLY A 119 1.36 15.21 -7.08
N GLU A 120 0.99 14.21 -6.27
CA GLU A 120 0.31 14.39 -4.97
C GLU A 120 1.05 13.62 -3.86
N PRO A 121 2.31 13.97 -3.54
CA PRO A 121 3.12 13.22 -2.60
C PRO A 121 2.50 13.18 -1.20
N LEU A 122 2.32 11.97 -0.65
CA LEU A 122 1.80 11.75 0.70
C LEU A 122 2.86 11.99 1.79
N PHE A 123 4.14 11.79 1.44
CA PHE A 123 5.27 11.89 2.35
C PHE A 123 6.37 12.72 1.71
N ARG A 124 7.22 13.33 2.54
CA ARG A 124 8.42 14.03 2.08
C ARG A 124 9.54 13.01 1.87
N PRO A 125 10.08 12.85 0.65
CA PRO A 125 11.10 11.84 0.38
C PRO A 125 12.33 11.96 1.27
N ASP A 126 12.79 13.19 1.55
CA ASP A 126 13.97 13.44 2.38
C ASP A 126 13.75 13.18 3.88
N ALA A 127 12.49 13.16 4.33
CA ALA A 127 12.15 12.99 5.74
C ALA A 127 11.82 11.53 6.09
N VAL A 128 11.39 10.74 5.11
CA VAL A 128 10.90 9.38 5.32
C VAL A 128 11.71 8.44 4.45
N ARG A 129 12.59 7.66 5.08
CA ARG A 129 13.39 6.63 4.38
C ARG A 129 12.62 5.34 4.09
N ARG A 130 11.39 5.23 4.61
CA ARG A 130 10.66 3.95 4.67
C ARG A 130 9.17 4.18 4.86
N ILE A 131 8.33 3.49 4.08
CA ILE A 131 6.88 3.65 4.16
C ILE A 131 6.25 2.31 4.49
N THR A 132 5.40 2.29 5.52
CA THR A 132 4.75 1.09 6.04
C THR A 132 3.25 1.22 5.93
N PRO A 133 2.48 0.13 6.07
CA PRO A 133 1.03 0.20 6.12
C PRO A 133 0.54 1.15 7.22
N GLN A 134 1.21 1.17 8.39
CA GLN A 134 0.86 2.10 9.48
C GLN A 134 0.99 3.56 9.07
N HIS A 135 2.05 3.93 8.35
CA HIS A 135 2.22 5.33 7.89
C HIS A 135 1.06 5.78 7.01
N LEU A 136 0.56 4.92 6.13
CA LEU A 136 -0.60 5.21 5.30
C LEU A 136 -1.91 5.24 6.11
N TYR A 137 -2.05 4.34 7.10
CA TYR A 137 -3.23 4.30 7.96
C TYR A 137 -3.36 5.52 8.89
N LEU A 138 -2.23 6.13 9.25
CA LEU A 138 -2.20 7.36 10.07
C LEU A 138 -2.54 8.64 9.28
N LEU A 139 -2.64 8.57 7.95
CA LEU A 139 -3.04 9.72 7.15
C LEU A 139 -4.51 10.07 7.43
N PRO A 140 -4.86 11.37 7.40
CA PRO A 140 -6.24 11.78 7.60
C PRO A 140 -7.12 11.15 6.50
N PRO A 141 -8.23 10.48 6.89
CA PRO A 141 -9.17 9.96 5.91
C PRO A 141 -9.81 11.10 5.13
N ALA A 142 -10.32 10.80 3.93
CA ALA A 142 -11.14 11.73 3.18
C ALA A 142 -12.36 12.11 4.04
N THR A 143 -12.53 13.40 4.31
CA THR A 143 -13.74 13.89 4.97
C THR A 143 -14.94 13.48 4.13
N GLN A 144 -15.86 12.69 4.69
CA GLN A 144 -17.19 12.55 4.11
C GLN A 144 -17.79 13.97 4.07
N PRO A 145 -18.42 14.42 2.97
CA PRO A 145 -19.19 15.65 3.03
C PRO A 145 -20.18 15.47 4.17
N THR A 146 -20.10 16.33 5.19
CA THR A 146 -21.17 16.45 6.19
C THR A 146 -22.46 16.65 5.42
N ALA A 147 -23.36 15.67 5.50
CA ALA A 147 -24.73 15.86 5.07
C ALA A 147 -25.27 17.02 5.92
N VAL A 148 -25.40 18.19 5.29
CA VAL A 148 -26.11 19.35 5.81
C VAL A 148 -27.60 19.19 5.59
#